data_AF-A0A1S8C652-F1
#
_entry.id   AF-A0A1S8C652-F1
#
_cell.length_a   1.000
_cell.length_b   1.000
_cell.length_c   1.000
_cell.angle_alpha   90.00
_cell.angle_beta   90.00
_cell.angle_gamma   90.00
#
_symmetry.space_group_name_H-M   'P 1'
#
loop_
_entity.id
_entity.type
_entity.pdbx_description
1 polymer ?
#
loop_
_entity_poly.entity_id
_entity_poly.type
_entity_poly.pdbx_seq_one_letter_code
_entity_poly.pdbx_strand_id
1 'polypeptide(L)' 'MLISVIGWLDLSAGASGDMLLGALVDAGVPLEVLSAAVSALPVEAVTLTEEPVTRHGLGATRVHVHAPASDVH' A
#
# COMPACT_ATOMS: atom_id res chain seq x y z
N MET A 1 -25.66 -0.42 13.27
CA MET A 1 -24.96 0.87 13.03
C MET A 1 -23.72 0.55 12.22
N LEU A 2 -23.51 1.18 11.06
CA LEU A 2 -22.20 1.14 10.42
C LEU A 2 -21.29 2.09 11.21
N ILE A 3 -20.19 1.56 11.74
CA ILE A 3 -19.13 2.36 12.35
C ILE A 3 -18.31 2.92 11.18
N SER A 4 -18.25 4.24 11.04
CA SER A 4 -17.41 4.86 10.02
C SER A 4 -16.00 5.00 10.56
N VAL A 5 -15.02 4.37 9.90
CA VAL A 5 -13.60 4.54 10.21
C VAL A 5 -13.08 5.72 9.39
N ILE A 6 -12.48 6.70 10.06
CA ILE A 6 -11.86 7.87 9.42
C ILE A 6 -10.34 7.70 9.55
N GLY A 7 -9.66 7.57 8.41
CA GLY A 7 -8.21 7.65 8.35
C GLY A 7 -7.77 9.12 8.23
N TRP A 8 -6.78 9.52 9.03
CA TRP A 8 -6.13 10.82 8.93
C TRP A 8 -4.68 10.63 8.50
N LEU A 9 -4.27 11.29 7.42
CA LEU A 9 -2.91 11.20 6.88
C LEU A 9 -2.20 12.55 7.11
N ASP A 10 -1.29 12.61 8.07
CA ASP A 10 -0.34 13.72 8.19
C ASP A 10 0.92 13.40 7.38
N LEU A 11 0.92 13.84 6.12
CA LEU A 11 2.00 13.58 5.15
C LEU A 11 2.87 14.81 4.95
N SER A 12 3.13 15.59 6.01
CA SER A 12 3.97 16.79 5.93
C SER A 12 5.38 16.54 5.37
N ALA A 13 5.92 15.33 5.55
CA ALA A 13 7.18 14.86 4.96
C ALA A 13 7.00 13.90 3.76
N GLY A 14 5.77 13.69 3.30
CA GLY A 14 5.40 12.65 2.34
C GLY A 14 5.31 11.24 2.94
N ALA A 15 4.85 10.30 2.13
CA ALA A 15 4.93 8.85 2.39
C ALA A 15 5.30 8.15 1.08
N SER A 16 6.13 7.12 1.17
CA SER A 16 6.35 6.25 0.01
C SER A 16 5.08 5.46 -0.30
N GLY A 17 4.89 5.09 -1.57
CA GLY A 17 3.68 4.41 -2.01
C GLY A 17 3.46 3.07 -1.29
N ASP A 18 4.53 2.30 -1.10
CA ASP A 18 4.49 1.02 -0.36
C ASP A 18 4.13 1.19 1.12
N MET A 19 4.59 2.27 1.76
CA MET A 19 4.20 2.61 3.13
C MET A 19 2.71 2.96 3.23
N LEU A 20 2.19 3.76 2.30
CA LEU A 20 0.78 4.12 2.29
C LEU A 20 -0.11 2.89 2.03
N LEU A 21 0.28 2.03 1.09
CA LEU A 21 -0.41 0.77 0.83
C LEU A 21 -0.42 -0.13 2.08
N GLY A 22 0.72 -0.29 2.76
CA GLY A 22 0.80 -1.04 4.02
C GLY A 22 -0.10 -0.48 5.12
N ALA A 23 -0.13 0.85 5.28
CA ALA A 23 -0.99 1.50 6.26
C ALA A 23 -2.50 1.28 5.98
N LEU A 24 -2.91 1.22 4.71
CA LEU A 24 -4.29 0.91 4.33
C LEU A 24 -4.64 -0.55 4.66
N VAL A 25 -3.71 -1.48 4.42
CA VAL A 25 -3.90 -2.89 4.81
C VAL A 25 -4.03 -3.01 6.34
N ASP A 26 -3.15 -2.36 7.10
CA ASP A 26 -3.22 -2.34 8.57
C ASP A 26 -4.52 -1.70 9.10
N ALA A 27 -5.11 -0.77 8.34
CA ALA A 27 -6.43 -0.18 8.62
C ALA A 27 -7.61 -1.10 8.26
N GLY A 28 -7.35 -2.27 7.70
CA GLY A 28 -8.33 -3.31 7.37
C GLY A 28 -8.80 -3.32 5.92
N VAL A 29 -8.14 -2.59 5.01
CA VAL A 29 -8.45 -2.65 3.57
C VAL A 29 -7.86 -3.95 2.99
N PRO A 30 -8.66 -4.81 2.35
CA PRO A 30 -8.14 -6.02 1.72
C PRO A 30 -7.15 -5.68 0.58
N LEU A 31 -6.06 -6.43 0.47
CA LEU A 31 -5.03 -6.22 -0.55
C LEU A 31 -5.59 -6.26 -1.97
N GLU A 32 -6.66 -7.04 -2.20
CA GLU A 32 -7.33 -7.18 -3.50
C GLU A 32 -7.98 -5.87 -3.96
N VAL A 33 -8.47 -5.05 -3.01
CA VAL A 33 -9.02 -3.73 -3.33
C VAL A 33 -7.92 -2.82 -3.86
N LEU A 34 -6.76 -2.84 -3.22
CA LEU A 34 -5.59 -2.06 -3.64
C LEU A 34 -5.04 -2.58 -4.97
N SER A 35 -4.97 -3.90 -5.14
CA SER A 35 -4.51 -4.55 -6.37
C SER A 35 -5.40 -4.23 -7.55
N ALA A 36 -6.72 -4.21 -7.37
CA ALA A 36 -7.67 -3.81 -8.40
C ALA A 36 -7.51 -2.33 -8.78
N ALA A 37 -7.31 -1.45 -7.79
CA ALA A 37 -7.08 -0.02 -8.05
C ALA A 37 -5.78 0.21 -8.84
N VAL A 38 -4.69 -0.47 -8.48
CA VAL A 38 -3.41 -0.40 -9.21
C VAL A 38 -3.53 -0.98 -10.62
N SER A 39 -4.24 -2.09 -10.78
CA SER A 39 -4.44 -2.74 -12.10
C SER A 39 -5.27 -1.89 -13.08
N ALA A 40 -6.03 -0.91 -12.58
CA ALA A 40 -6.80 0.00 -13.42
C ALA A 40 -5.98 1.17 -13.99
N LEU A 41 -4.73 1.34 -13.53
CA LEU A 41 -3.84 2.38 -14.03
C LEU A 41 -3.35 2.01 -15.45
N PRO A 42 -3.22 2.98 -16.38
CA PRO A 42 -2.73 2.73 -17.74
C PRO A 42 -1.20 2.59 -17.76
N VAL A 43 -0.67 1.66 -16.99
CA VAL A 43 0.76 1.36 -16.82
C VAL A 43 1.02 -0.13 -17.03
N GLU A 44 2.28 -0.53 -17.02
CA GLU A 44 2.68 -1.92 -17.09
C GLU A 44 2.07 -2.75 -15.93
N ALA A 45 2.00 -4.07 -16.11
CA ALA A 45 1.39 -4.94 -15.12
C ALA A 45 2.16 -4.90 -13.79
N VAL A 46 1.55 -4.29 -12.76
CA VAL A 46 2.08 -4.24 -11.40
C VAL A 46 1.36 -5.27 -10.53
N THR A 47 2.13 -6.03 -9.75
CA THR A 47 1.60 -6.99 -8.76
C THR A 47 1.93 -6.53 -7.35
N LEU A 48 0.98 -6.69 -6.43
CA LEU A 48 1.16 -6.41 -5.01
C LEU A 48 1.23 -7.71 -4.21
N THR A 49 2.14 -7.78 -3.25
CA THR A 49 2.17 -8.84 -2.22
C THR A 49 2.41 -8.19 -0.88
N GLU A 50 1.92 -8.76 0.22
CA GLU A 50 2.11 -8.21 1.56
C GLU A 50 2.78 -9.20 2.49
N GLU A 51 3.54 -8.66 3.45
CA GLU A 51 4.07 -9.43 4.57
C GLU A 51 4.03 -8.59 5.86
N PRO A 52 3.82 -9.22 7.03
CA PRO A 52 4.04 -8.55 8.30
C PRO A 52 5.53 -8.29 8.50
N VAL A 53 5.87 -7.09 8.96
CA VAL A 53 7.25 -6.70 9.26
C VAL A 53 7.37 -6.09 10.65
N THR A 54 8.55 -6.22 11.25
CA THR A 54 8.94 -5.45 12.44
C THR A 54 10.16 -4.60 12.09
N ARG A 55 10.04 -3.28 12.22
CA ARG A 55 11.12 -2.31 11.97
C ARG A 55 11.30 -1.46 13.21
N HIS A 56 12.51 -1.43 13.76
CA HIS A 56 12.82 -0.66 14.98
C HIS A 56 11.86 -0.91 16.16
N GLY A 57 11.37 -2.15 16.29
CA GLY A 57 10.43 -2.54 17.35
C GLY A 57 8.96 -2.22 17.07
N LEU A 58 8.63 -1.66 15.91
CA LEU A 58 7.25 -1.39 15.47
C LEU A 58 6.81 -2.44 14.46
N GLY A 59 5.65 -3.05 14.72
CA GLY A 59 4.97 -3.94 13.77
C GLY A 59 4.19 -3.13 12.74
N ALA A 60 4.24 -3.56 11.47
CA ALA A 60 3.48 -2.98 10.37
C ALA A 60 3.29 -4.02 9.26
N THR A 61 2.42 -3.73 8.30
CA THR A 61 2.39 -4.45 7.02
C THR A 61 3.29 -3.76 6.01
N ARG A 62 4.15 -4.54 5.33
CA ARG A 62 4.89 -4.08 4.15
C ARG A 62 4.21 -4.61 2.90
N VAL A 63 3.77 -3.70 2.04
CA VAL A 63 3.34 -4.06 0.69
C VAL A 63 4.55 -3.97 -0.23
N HIS A 64 4.85 -5.06 -0.92
CA HIS A 64 5.84 -5.09 -2.00
C HIS A 64 5.15 -4.80 -3.32
N VAL A 65 5.75 -3.88 -4.08
CA VAL A 65 5.29 -3.49 -5.41
C VAL A 65 6.24 -4.12 -6.43
N HIS A 66 5.73 -5.06 -7.21
CA HIS A 66 6.49 -5.72 -8.26
C HIS A 66 6.07 -5.14 -9.60
N ALA A 67 6.99 -4.41 -10.22
CA ALA A 67 6.83 -3.87 -11.57
C ALA A 67 7.85 -4.54 -12.51
N PRO A 68 7.55 -4.63 -13.82
CA PRO A 68 8.54 -5.00 -14.81
C PRO A 68 9.72 -4.01 -14.80
N ALA A 69 10.86 -4.43 -15.32
CA ALA A 69 11.95 -3.50 -15.56
C ALA A 69 11.48 -2.38 -16.51
N SER A 70 11.75 -1.13 -16.14
CA SER A 70 11.53 0.04 -16.97
C SER A 70 12.87 0.72 -17.24
N ASP A 71 13.08 1.09 -18.50
CA ASP A 71 14.26 1.82 -18.96
C ASP A 71 14.06 3.34 -18.86
N VAL A 72 12.86 3.77 -18.44
CA VAL A 72 12.42 5.16 -18.35
C VAL A 72 12.08 5.47 -16.90
N HIS A 73 12.72 6.52 -16.35
CA HIS A 73 12.45 7.05 -15.02
C HIS A 73 11.35 8.11 -15.03
#